data_AF-A0A0E3LNI3-F1
#
_entry.id   AF-A0A0E3LNI3-F1
#
_cell.length_a   1.000
_cell.length_b   1.000
_cell.length_c   1.000
_cell.angle_alpha   90.00
_cell.angle_beta   90.00
_cell.angle_gamma   90.00
#
_symmetry.space_group_name_H-M   'P 1'
#
loop_
_entity.id
_entity.type
_entity.pdbx_description
1 polymer ?
#
loop_
_entity_poly.entity_id
_entity_poly.type
_entity_poly.pdbx_seq_one_letter_code
_entity_poly.pdbx_strand_id
1 'polypeptide(L)'
;MKRNSNISIKLLAKVTSELLRYNTLRIESYNSYFLGCFYYKLKDYFSAKDEFTNCRKLNFEPKVTNSAKQLLEDIWNHKIDTSIPKWWLESPCHSFRRKITFLFLLFSIFGLSFIDWKDNTTQYVFLFMLLFFFLVSPCLKSLKGSEIEIELQSPQNFELTPGLIEKSLKDFEKDFEKGLKSELNWEIF
;
A
#
# COMPACT_ATOMS: atom_id res chain seq x y z
N MET A 1 -28.81 17.29 -39.77
CA MET A 1 -28.58 17.89 -38.44
C MET A 1 -28.79 16.93 -37.26
N LYS A 2 -29.91 16.20 -37.15
CA LYS A 2 -30.28 15.35 -35.98
C LYS A 2 -29.32 14.20 -35.60
N ARG A 3 -28.49 13.70 -36.54
CA ARG A 3 -27.55 12.59 -36.31
C ARG A 3 -26.28 13.03 -35.57
N ASN A 4 -25.78 14.25 -35.84
CA ASN A 4 -24.60 14.78 -35.17
C ASN A 4 -24.89 15.12 -33.71
N SER A 5 -26.07 15.66 -33.39
CA SER A 5 -26.42 15.98 -31.99
C SER A 5 -26.50 14.73 -31.11
N ASN A 6 -27.02 13.60 -31.63
CA ASN A 6 -27.06 12.34 -30.88
C ASN A 6 -25.67 11.75 -30.60
N ILE A 7 -24.72 11.93 -31.52
CA ILE A 7 -23.34 11.49 -31.34
C ILE A 7 -22.66 12.35 -30.27
N SER A 8 -22.82 13.67 -30.34
CA SER A 8 -22.29 14.61 -29.34
C SER A 8 -22.86 14.34 -27.94
N ILE A 9 -24.17 14.15 -27.81
CA ILE A 9 -24.82 13.84 -26.52
C ILE A 9 -24.28 12.52 -25.92
N LYS A 10 -24.12 11.49 -26.75
CA LYS A 10 -23.59 10.19 -26.30
C LYS A 10 -22.11 10.28 -25.88
N LEU A 11 -21.32 11.09 -26.58
CA LEU A 11 -19.94 11.38 -26.22
C LEU A 11 -19.87 12.16 -24.90
N LEU A 12 -20.69 13.20 -24.75
CA LEU A 12 -20.75 14.01 -23.54
C LEU A 12 -21.08 13.14 -22.32
N ALA A 13 -22.15 12.34 -22.40
CA ALA A 13 -22.54 11.42 -21.32
C ALA A 13 -21.43 10.41 -20.96
N LYS A 14 -20.66 9.95 -21.97
CA LYS A 14 -19.52 9.05 -21.73
C LYS A 14 -18.36 9.77 -21.03
N VAL A 15 -18.04 11.00 -21.43
CA VAL A 15 -16.97 11.79 -20.81
C VAL A 15 -17.35 12.14 -19.37
N THR A 16 -18.58 12.60 -19.14
CA THR A 16 -19.06 12.94 -17.79
C THR A 16 -19.08 11.73 -16.86
N SER A 17 -19.50 10.55 -17.34
CA SER A 17 -19.47 9.33 -16.51
C SER A 17 -18.06 8.85 -16.19
N GLU A 18 -17.11 8.99 -17.11
CA GLU A 18 -15.69 8.71 -16.86
C GLU A 18 -15.07 9.69 -15.88
N LEU A 19 -15.38 10.99 -15.99
CA LEU A 19 -14.92 12.03 -15.08
C LEU A 19 -15.47 11.81 -13.67
N LEU A 20 -16.76 11.47 -13.55
CA LEU A 20 -17.38 11.14 -12.28
C LEU A 20 -16.70 9.93 -11.65
N ARG A 21 -16.49 8.85 -12.42
CA ARG A 21 -15.78 7.66 -11.95
C ARG A 21 -14.37 7.97 -11.47
N TYR A 22 -13.64 8.78 -12.23
CA TYR A 22 -12.29 9.23 -11.87
C TYR A 22 -12.28 9.99 -10.54
N ASN A 23 -13.20 10.95 -10.36
CA ASN A 23 -13.31 11.72 -9.12
C ASN A 23 -13.71 10.85 -7.92
N THR A 24 -14.62 9.89 -8.10
CA THR A 24 -15.00 8.95 -7.04
C THR A 24 -13.80 8.12 -6.58
N LEU A 25 -13.05 7.52 -7.50
CA LEU A 25 -11.87 6.72 -7.16
C LEU A 25 -10.77 7.57 -6.49
N ARG A 26 -10.62 8.82 -6.90
CA ARG A 26 -9.74 9.79 -6.24
C ARG A 26 -10.13 9.98 -4.79
N ILE A 27 -11.38 10.36 -4.55
CA ILE A 27 -11.92 10.65 -3.21
C ILE A 27 -11.81 9.41 -2.32
N GLU A 28 -12.18 8.23 -2.83
CA GLU A 28 -12.06 6.97 -2.10
C GLU A 28 -10.60 6.67 -1.70
N SER A 29 -9.64 6.90 -2.61
CA SER A 29 -8.22 6.66 -2.33
C SER A 29 -7.69 7.57 -1.21
N TYR A 30 -8.07 8.86 -1.24
CA TYR A 30 -7.72 9.81 -0.18
C TYR A 30 -8.43 9.48 1.14
N ASN A 31 -9.72 9.15 1.11
CA ASN A 31 -10.50 8.79 2.29
C ASN A 31 -9.90 7.58 3.00
N SER A 32 -9.60 6.50 2.27
CA SER A 32 -8.93 5.33 2.84
C SER A 32 -7.54 5.69 3.40
N TYR A 33 -6.78 6.55 2.74
CA TYR A 33 -5.49 6.99 3.29
C TYR A 33 -5.63 7.74 4.62
N PHE A 34 -6.55 8.69 4.70
CA PHE A 34 -6.78 9.48 5.90
C PHE A 34 -7.36 8.63 7.04
N LEU A 35 -8.32 7.76 6.72
CA LEU A 35 -8.92 6.86 7.69
C LEU A 35 -7.89 5.85 8.24
N GLY A 36 -7.00 5.34 7.38
CA GLY A 36 -5.86 4.53 7.79
C GLY A 36 -4.92 5.27 8.74
N CYS A 37 -4.59 6.54 8.46
CA CYS A 37 -3.81 7.39 9.35
C CYS A 37 -4.49 7.61 10.70
N PHE A 38 -5.82 7.78 10.70
CA PHE A 38 -6.61 7.96 11.92
C PHE A 38 -6.58 6.70 12.79
N TYR A 39 -6.85 5.53 12.22
CA TYR A 39 -6.76 4.26 12.95
C TYR A 39 -5.35 3.97 13.47
N TYR A 40 -4.31 4.32 12.70
CA TYR A 40 -2.93 4.19 13.15
C TYR A 40 -2.66 5.02 14.41
N LYS A 41 -3.16 6.27 14.46
CA LYS A 41 -3.06 7.13 15.65
C LYS A 41 -3.83 6.56 16.85
N LEU A 42 -4.96 5.91 16.61
CA LEU A 42 -5.75 5.21 17.64
C LEU A 42 -5.12 3.87 18.06
N LYS A 43 -3.98 3.47 17.48
CA LYS A 43 -3.33 2.18 17.67
C LYS A 43 -4.18 0.98 17.25
N ASP A 44 -5.22 1.19 16.44
CA ASP A 44 -5.96 0.13 15.78
C ASP A 44 -5.25 -0.24 14.47
N TYR A 45 -4.19 -1.04 14.61
CA TYR A 45 -3.31 -1.38 13.51
C TYR A 45 -3.96 -2.30 12.45
N PHE A 46 -4.98 -3.08 12.83
CA PHE A 46 -5.68 -3.96 11.90
C PHE A 46 -6.56 -3.14 10.94
N SER A 47 -7.36 -2.21 11.49
CA SER A 47 -8.18 -1.30 10.70
C SER A 47 -7.32 -0.37 9.84
N ALA A 48 -6.20 0.13 10.38
CA ALA A 48 -5.24 0.93 9.61
C ALA A 48 -4.66 0.15 8.42
N LYS A 49 -4.27 -1.11 8.64
CA LYS A 49 -3.73 -1.99 7.60
C LYS A 49 -4.76 -2.25 6.49
N ASP A 50 -6.03 -2.46 6.84
CA ASP A 50 -7.09 -2.69 5.84
C ASP A 50 -7.33 -1.43 4.98
N GLU A 51 -7.40 -0.26 5.61
CA GLU A 51 -7.59 1.00 4.89
C GLU A 51 -6.39 1.37 3.99
N PHE A 52 -5.15 1.23 4.45
CA PHE A 52 -3.99 1.42 3.59
C PHE A 52 -3.92 0.40 2.45
N THR A 53 -4.41 -0.82 2.67
CA THR A 53 -4.53 -1.82 1.63
C THR A 53 -5.57 -1.41 0.58
N ASN A 54 -6.70 -0.83 0.98
CA ASN A 54 -7.72 -0.31 0.07
C ASN A 54 -7.19 0.89 -0.74
N CYS A 55 -6.55 1.86 -0.08
CA CYS A 55 -5.89 2.99 -0.74
C CYS A 55 -4.92 2.51 -1.84
N ARG A 56 -4.11 1.49 -1.53
CA ARG A 56 -3.18 0.89 -2.49
C ARG A 56 -3.86 0.19 -3.66
N LYS A 57 -4.99 -0.50 -3.44
CA LYS A 57 -5.74 -1.16 -4.53
C LYS A 57 -6.29 -0.14 -5.53
N LEU A 58 -6.74 1.00 -5.02
CA LEU A 58 -7.26 2.10 -5.85
C LEU A 58 -6.13 2.75 -6.67
N ASN A 59 -4.92 2.85 -6.10
CA ASN A 59 -3.69 3.29 -6.78
C ASN A 59 -3.86 4.57 -7.63
N PHE A 60 -4.65 5.51 -7.13
CA PHE A 60 -5.05 6.67 -7.91
C PHE A 60 -3.92 7.71 -7.96
N GLU A 61 -3.43 8.14 -6.80
CA GLU A 61 -2.33 9.10 -6.67
C GLU A 61 -1.06 8.36 -6.24
N PRO A 62 0.01 8.34 -7.06
CA PRO A 62 1.25 7.61 -6.72
C PRO A 62 1.88 8.06 -5.41
N LYS A 63 1.86 9.36 -5.11
CA LYS A 63 2.45 9.91 -3.89
C LYS A 63 1.75 9.40 -2.63
N VAL A 64 0.42 9.46 -2.61
CA VAL A 64 -0.41 8.96 -1.50
C VAL A 64 -0.26 7.45 -1.38
N THR A 65 -0.32 6.74 -2.50
CA THR A 65 -0.21 5.29 -2.54
C THR A 65 1.16 4.81 -2.03
N ASN A 66 2.24 5.49 -2.38
CA ASN A 66 3.57 5.16 -1.88
C ASN A 66 3.72 5.43 -0.38
N SER A 67 3.13 6.52 0.11
CA SER A 67 3.09 6.81 1.55
C SER A 67 2.29 5.75 2.31
N ALA A 68 1.12 5.36 1.79
CA ALA A 68 0.31 4.27 2.33
C ALA A 68 1.07 2.94 2.37
N LYS A 69 1.84 2.62 1.31
CA LYS A 69 2.68 1.40 1.27
C LYS A 69 3.76 1.41 2.34
N GLN A 70 4.42 2.55 2.57
CA GLN A 70 5.45 2.67 3.61
C GLN A 70 4.87 2.44 5.00
N LEU A 71 3.74 3.09 5.30
CA LEU A 71 3.04 2.92 6.58
C LEU A 71 2.53 1.48 6.76
N LEU A 72 2.00 0.88 5.68
CA LEU A 72 1.54 -0.50 5.68
C LEU A 72 2.67 -1.51 5.95
N GLU A 73 3.87 -1.26 5.40
CA GLU A 73 5.07 -2.05 5.70
C GLU A 73 5.53 -1.87 7.14
N ASP A 74 5.52 -0.64 7.65
CA ASP A 74 5.87 -0.36 9.05
C ASP A 74 4.95 -1.09 10.03
N ILE A 75 3.63 -0.98 9.82
CA ILE A 75 2.61 -1.69 10.60
C ILE A 75 2.84 -3.20 10.57
N TRP A 76 3.04 -3.76 9.37
CA TRP A 76 3.21 -5.20 9.19
C TRP A 76 4.51 -5.75 9.80
N ASN A 77 5.59 -4.97 9.79
CA ASN A 77 6.88 -5.43 10.28
C ASN A 77 7.08 -5.18 11.78
N HIS A 78 6.44 -4.17 12.37
CA HIS A 78 6.73 -3.73 13.74
C HIS A 78 5.54 -3.68 14.70
N LYS A 79 4.29 -3.56 14.20
CA LYS A 79 3.12 -3.32 15.06
C LYS A 79 2.17 -4.50 15.17
N ILE A 80 2.05 -5.31 14.12
CA ILE A 80 1.20 -6.51 14.15
C ILE A 80 2.07 -7.71 14.51
N ASP A 81 1.80 -8.30 15.67
CA ASP A 81 2.34 -9.60 16.02
C ASP A 81 1.61 -10.67 15.19
N THR A 82 2.31 -11.25 14.21
CA THR A 82 1.81 -12.35 13.41
C THR A 82 2.78 -13.51 13.51
N SER A 83 2.25 -14.73 13.56
CA SER A 83 3.07 -15.94 13.46
C SER A 83 3.98 -15.88 12.22
N ILE A 84 5.24 -16.28 12.35
CA ILE A 84 6.28 -16.27 11.29
C ILE A 84 5.78 -16.75 9.90
N PRO A 85 5.05 -17.88 9.76
CA PRO A 85 4.58 -18.32 8.44
C PRO A 85 3.55 -17.36 7.83
N LYS A 86 2.63 -16.84 8.65
CA LYS A 86 1.62 -15.86 8.23
C LYS A 86 2.29 -14.54 7.81
N TRP A 87 3.29 -14.10 8.58
CA TRP A 87 4.08 -12.91 8.27
C TRP A 87 4.78 -12.99 6.90
N TRP A 88 5.27 -14.17 6.54
CA TRP A 88 5.92 -14.44 5.25
C TRP A 88 4.92 -14.52 4.09
N LEU A 89 3.82 -15.27 4.27
CA LEU A 89 2.88 -15.60 3.20
C LEU A 89 1.85 -14.50 2.90
N GLU A 90 1.46 -13.72 3.92
CA GLU A 90 0.39 -12.72 3.82
C GLU A 90 0.90 -11.27 3.71
N SER A 91 2.21 -11.06 3.52
CA SER A 91 2.79 -9.72 3.44
C SER A 91 2.08 -8.84 2.41
N PRO A 92 1.51 -7.69 2.81
CA PRO A 92 0.67 -6.90 1.92
C PRO A 92 1.43 -6.34 0.71
N CYS A 93 2.67 -5.84 0.89
CA CYS A 93 3.44 -5.17 -0.16
C CYS A 93 4.33 -6.09 -1.02
N HIS A 94 4.81 -7.20 -0.46
CA HIS A 94 5.81 -8.06 -1.12
C HIS A 94 5.45 -9.56 -1.11
N SER A 95 4.17 -9.89 -1.05
CA SER A 95 3.68 -11.27 -0.95
C SER A 95 4.34 -12.22 -1.94
N PHE A 96 4.51 -11.84 -3.22
CA PHE A 96 5.04 -12.77 -4.23
C PHE A 96 6.53 -13.11 -4.04
N ARG A 97 7.40 -12.10 -3.89
CA ARG A 97 8.83 -12.34 -3.65
C ARG A 97 9.03 -13.12 -2.36
N ARG A 98 8.27 -12.77 -1.32
CA ARG A 98 8.34 -13.49 -0.04
C ARG A 98 7.86 -14.94 -0.18
N LYS A 99 6.77 -15.19 -0.90
CA LYS A 99 6.29 -16.55 -1.20
C LYS A 99 7.32 -17.39 -1.95
N ILE A 100 7.99 -16.83 -2.95
CA ILE A 100 9.04 -17.55 -3.70
C ILE A 100 10.19 -17.93 -2.78
N THR A 101 10.70 -17.01 -1.96
CA THR A 101 11.81 -17.34 -1.05
C THR A 101 11.38 -18.38 -0.01
N PHE A 102 10.14 -18.30 0.50
CA PHE A 102 9.60 -19.31 1.42
C PHE A 102 9.48 -20.69 0.75
N LEU A 103 8.97 -20.76 -0.49
CA LEU A 103 8.90 -22.00 -1.27
C LEU A 103 10.29 -22.56 -1.57
N PHE A 104 11.24 -21.71 -1.93
CA PHE A 104 12.63 -22.10 -2.16
C PHE A 104 13.25 -22.69 -0.90
N LEU A 105 13.02 -22.08 0.27
CA LEU A 105 13.48 -22.63 1.55
C LEU A 105 12.85 -24.00 1.83
N LEU A 106 11.54 -24.17 1.61
CA LEU A 106 10.87 -25.46 1.79
C LEU A 106 11.42 -26.53 0.85
N PHE A 107 11.62 -26.19 -0.42
CA PHE A 107 12.20 -27.10 -1.41
C PHE A 107 13.65 -27.46 -1.06
N SER A 108 14.40 -26.50 -0.54
CA SER A 108 15.78 -26.71 -0.08
C SER A 108 15.83 -27.66 1.12
N ILE A 109 14.93 -27.53 2.09
CA ILE A 109 14.81 -28.46 3.22
C ILE A 109 14.38 -29.85 2.73
N PHE A 110 13.41 -29.91 1.81
CA PHE A 110 12.90 -31.17 1.27
C PHE A 110 13.98 -31.91 0.46
N GLY A 111 14.76 -31.20 -0.35
CA GLY A 111 15.86 -31.76 -1.11
C GLY A 111 16.96 -32.36 -0.23
N LEU A 112 17.21 -31.79 0.95
CA LEU A 112 18.17 -32.35 1.91
C LEU A 112 17.77 -33.74 2.42
N SER A 113 16.47 -34.04 2.48
CA SER A 113 15.95 -35.33 2.96
C SER A 113 16.28 -36.50 2.03
N PHE A 114 16.76 -36.24 0.80
CA PHE A 114 17.10 -37.26 -0.19
C PHE A 114 18.62 -37.48 -0.36
N ILE A 115 19.45 -36.70 0.32
CA ILE A 115 20.92 -36.77 0.19
C ILE A 115 21.49 -37.62 1.33
N ASP A 116 22.45 -38.48 1.00
CA ASP A 116 23.12 -39.34 1.98
C ASP A 116 24.04 -38.52 2.90
N TRP A 117 23.84 -38.67 4.21
CA TRP A 117 24.37 -37.75 5.22
C TRP A 117 25.89 -37.88 5.39
N LYS A 118 26.45 -39.02 4.99
CA LYS A 118 27.81 -39.44 5.31
C LYS A 118 28.89 -38.72 4.49
N ASP A 119 28.58 -38.38 3.24
CA ASP A 119 29.58 -37.84 2.31
C ASP A 119 29.57 -36.30 2.20
N ASN A 120 28.47 -35.65 2.59
CA ASN A 120 28.21 -34.26 2.21
C ASN A 120 28.16 -33.25 3.37
N THR A 121 28.81 -33.54 4.50
CA THR A 121 28.80 -32.71 5.73
C THR A 121 29.01 -31.20 5.46
N THR A 122 29.96 -30.82 4.62
CA THR A 122 30.24 -29.41 4.28
C THR A 122 29.07 -28.71 3.59
N GLN A 123 28.34 -29.42 2.72
CA GLN A 123 27.19 -28.87 2.00
C GLN A 123 26.02 -28.59 2.97
N TYR A 124 25.81 -29.47 3.95
CA TYR A 124 24.80 -29.28 5.00
C TYR A 124 25.11 -28.08 5.88
N VAL A 125 26.36 -27.90 6.31
CA VAL A 125 26.75 -26.74 7.14
C VAL A 125 26.50 -25.43 6.37
N PHE A 126 26.89 -25.37 5.10
CA PHE A 126 26.64 -24.20 4.26
C PHE A 126 25.14 -23.93 4.09
N LEU A 127 24.35 -24.97 3.81
CA LEU A 127 22.91 -24.82 3.63
C LEU A 127 22.19 -24.43 4.92
N PHE A 128 22.59 -24.99 6.06
CA PHE A 128 22.05 -24.64 7.36
C PHE A 128 22.33 -23.17 7.71
N MET A 129 23.55 -22.69 7.46
CA MET A 129 23.91 -21.27 7.62
C MET A 129 23.06 -20.36 6.72
N LEU A 130 22.82 -20.80 5.47
CA LEU A 130 21.99 -20.09 4.52
C LEU A 130 20.52 -20.05 5.00
N LEU A 131 19.98 -21.17 5.46
CA LEU A 131 18.62 -21.28 6.02
C LEU A 131 18.46 -20.38 7.26
N PHE A 132 19.43 -20.44 8.18
CA PHE A 132 19.47 -19.61 9.38
C PHE A 132 19.51 -18.13 9.02
N PHE A 133 20.33 -17.72 8.06
CA PHE A 133 20.37 -16.33 7.58
C PHE A 133 19.01 -15.87 7.06
N PHE A 134 18.31 -16.68 6.25
CA PHE A 134 16.98 -16.34 5.75
C PHE A 134 15.89 -16.34 6.83
N LEU A 135 15.99 -17.20 7.84
CA LEU A 135 15.07 -17.27 8.98
C LEU A 135 15.27 -16.11 9.97
N VAL A 136 16.52 -15.68 10.17
CA VAL A 136 16.88 -14.59 11.09
C VAL A 136 16.79 -13.22 10.40
N SER A 137 16.91 -13.15 9.07
CA SER A 137 16.71 -11.92 8.29
C SER A 137 15.43 -11.13 8.65
N PRO A 138 14.25 -11.75 8.83
CA PRO A 138 13.07 -11.04 9.33
C PRO A 138 13.18 -10.63 10.81
N CYS A 139 13.82 -11.43 11.67
CA CYS A 139 14.02 -11.10 13.10
C CYS A 139 14.96 -9.92 13.32
N LEU A 140 16.01 -9.77 12.51
CA LEU A 140 16.95 -8.64 12.60
C LEU A 140 16.29 -7.29 12.26
N LYS A 141 15.21 -7.29 11.47
CA LYS A 141 14.42 -6.08 11.23
C LYS A 141 13.52 -5.73 12.40
N SER A 142 12.96 -6.72 13.11
CA SER A 142 12.09 -6.45 14.28
C SER A 142 12.88 -6.02 15.51
N LEU A 143 14.13 -6.46 15.67
CA LEU A 143 14.96 -6.17 16.85
C LEU A 143 15.55 -4.74 16.86
N LYS A 144 15.58 -4.05 15.71
CA LYS A 144 16.07 -2.67 15.62
C LYS A 144 15.01 -1.61 16.02
N GLY A 145 13.81 -2.04 16.40
CA GLY A 145 12.66 -1.14 16.64
C GLY A 145 12.11 -1.10 18.06
N SER A 146 12.64 -1.87 19.02
CA SER A 146 12.01 -1.99 20.35
C SER A 146 12.44 -0.93 21.38
N GLU A 147 13.45 -0.10 21.10
CA GLU A 147 13.98 0.86 22.10
C GLU A 147 14.28 2.25 21.57
N ILE A 148 13.88 2.58 20.34
CA ILE A 148 13.91 3.98 19.91
C ILE A 148 12.54 4.55 20.26
N GLU A 149 12.46 5.20 21.42
CA GLU A 149 11.59 6.37 21.60
C GLU A 149 11.95 7.35 20.48
N ILE A 150 11.42 7.09 19.28
CA ILE A 150 11.42 8.05 18.20
C ILE A 150 10.39 9.07 18.67
N GLU A 151 10.85 10.09 19.40
CA GLU A 151 10.35 11.44 19.16
C GLU A 151 10.23 11.55 17.64
N LEU A 152 8.99 11.53 17.17
CA LEU A 152 8.67 11.58 15.76
C LEU A 152 9.33 12.83 15.17
N GLN A 153 10.50 12.66 14.57
CA GLN A 153 10.72 13.29 13.29
C GLN A 153 9.71 12.65 12.34
N SER A 154 8.53 13.26 12.36
CA SER A 154 7.38 13.00 11.50
C SER A 154 7.88 12.78 10.07
N PRO A 155 7.49 11.70 9.38
CA PRO A 155 7.85 11.48 7.98
C PRO A 155 7.22 12.60 7.14
N GLN A 156 7.99 13.68 6.95
CA GLN A 156 7.52 15.01 6.56
C GLN A 156 6.46 15.58 7.52
N ASN A 157 6.60 16.85 7.85
CA ASN A 157 5.56 17.68 8.45
C ASN A 157 4.31 17.73 7.54
N PHE A 158 3.52 16.67 7.49
CA PHE A 158 2.08 16.81 7.40
C PHE A 158 1.60 16.88 8.84
N GLU A 159 1.76 18.06 9.45
CA GLU A 159 0.77 18.45 10.44
C GLU A 159 -0.58 18.29 9.73
N LEU A 160 -1.35 17.29 10.14
CA LEU A 160 -2.80 17.29 9.97
C LEU A 160 -3.39 18.44 10.82
N THR A 161 -2.82 19.64 10.71
CA THR A 161 -3.46 20.87 11.12
C THR A 161 -4.76 20.92 10.34
N PRO A 162 -5.90 21.17 11.01
CA PRO A 162 -7.19 21.37 10.33
C PRO A 162 -7.07 22.30 9.13
N GLY A 163 -6.22 23.33 9.21
CA GLY A 163 -5.96 24.26 8.11
C GLY A 163 -5.27 23.66 6.87
N LEU A 164 -4.45 22.61 7.00
CA LEU A 164 -3.79 21.95 5.86
C LEU A 164 -4.75 21.00 5.14
N ILE A 165 -5.59 20.30 5.92
CA ILE A 165 -6.69 19.49 5.40
C ILE A 165 -7.73 20.39 4.74
N GLU A 166 -8.13 21.47 5.40
CA GLU A 166 -9.06 22.48 4.87
C GLU A 166 -8.50 23.12 3.59
N LYS A 167 -7.20 23.42 3.54
CA LYS A 167 -6.55 23.91 2.33
C LYS A 167 -6.60 22.88 1.21
N SER A 168 -6.26 21.62 1.49
CA SER A 168 -6.33 20.55 0.48
C SER A 168 -7.77 20.26 0.01
N LEU A 169 -8.77 20.42 0.89
CA LEU A 169 -10.19 20.34 0.57
C LEU A 169 -10.63 21.52 -0.29
N LYS A 170 -10.19 22.74 0.03
CA LYS A 170 -10.47 23.96 -0.76
C LYS A 170 -9.79 23.93 -2.13
N ASP A 171 -8.57 23.42 -2.20
CA ASP A 171 -7.86 23.24 -3.46
C ASP A 171 -8.54 22.14 -4.31
N PHE A 172 -8.98 21.05 -3.67
CA PHE A 172 -9.79 20.02 -4.31
C PHE A 172 -11.14 20.55 -4.82
N GLU A 173 -11.85 21.35 -4.01
CA GLU A 173 -13.10 22.02 -4.36
C GLU A 173 -12.91 22.96 -5.55
N LYS A 174 -11.83 23.76 -5.55
CA LYS A 174 -11.47 24.62 -6.69
C LYS A 174 -11.16 23.84 -7.96
N ASP A 175 -10.40 22.74 -7.87
CA ASP A 175 -10.09 21.91 -9.03
C ASP A 175 -11.35 21.25 -9.59
N PHE A 176 -12.25 20.82 -8.71
CA PHE A 176 -13.54 20.26 -9.07
C PHE A 176 -14.45 21.32 -9.74
N GLU A 177 -14.58 22.51 -9.15
CA GLU A 177 -15.32 23.65 -9.73
C GLU A 177 -14.75 24.09 -11.08
N LYS A 178 -13.42 24.08 -11.22
CA LYS A 178 -12.74 24.45 -12.47
C LYS A 178 -13.00 23.41 -13.55
N GLY A 179 -13.01 22.13 -13.21
CA GLY A 179 -13.43 21.04 -14.10
C GLY A 179 -14.87 21.25 -14.60
N LEU A 180 -15.80 21.47 -13.66
CA LEU A 180 -17.21 21.75 -13.95
C LEU A 180 -17.42 23.00 -14.82
N LYS A 181 -16.75 24.12 -14.50
CA LYS A 181 -16.83 25.36 -15.30
C LYS A 181 -16.21 25.21 -16.68
N SER A 182 -15.14 24.42 -16.81
CA SER A 182 -14.53 24.16 -18.11
C SER A 182 -15.45 23.36 -19.04
N GLU A 183 -16.27 22.45 -18.49
CA GLU A 183 -17.30 21.74 -19.26
C GLU A 183 -18.50 22.65 -19.58
N LEU A 184 -18.96 23.48 -18.64
CA LEU A 184 -20.10 24.37 -18.85
C LEU A 184 -19.84 25.48 -19.89
N ASN A 185 -18.59 25.96 -20.00
CA ASN A 185 -18.22 27.01 -20.96
C ASN A 185 -18.22 26.52 -22.42
N TRP A 186 -18.24 25.20 -22.68
CA TRP A 186 -18.44 24.66 -24.02
C TRP A 186 -19.92 24.62 -24.47
N GLU A 187 -20.87 24.90 -23.57
CA GLU A 187 -22.31 24.94 -23.89
C GLU A 187 -22.85 26.35 -24.21
N ILE A 188 -22.02 27.39 -24.14
CA ILE A 188 -22.42 28.80 -24.35
C ILE A 188 -21.99 29.36 -25.74
N PHE A 189 -21.41 28.54 -26.62
CA PHE A 189 -21.13 28.91 -28.02
C PHE A 189 -21.72 27.94 -29.04
#